data_AF-A0A7U7ZQB6-F1
#
_entry.id   AF-A0A7U7ZQB6-F1
#
_cell.length_a   1.000
_cell.length_b   1.000
_cell.length_c   1.000
_cell.angle_alpha   90.00
_cell.angle_beta   90.00
_cell.angle_gamma   90.00
#
_symmetry.space_group_name_H-M   'P 1'
#
loop_
_entity.id
_entity.type
_entity.pdbx_description
1 polymer ?
#
loop_
_entity_poly.entity_id
_entity_poly.type
_entity_poly.pdbx_seq_one_letter_code
_entity_poly.pdbx_strand_id
1 'polypeptide(L)'
;MNKKDKSLEEADILKILIYSFSFVALCAILILFLIVPFLKDYKIEHSRLAAQQIQNTKALNELQALEKVIRDFQSTNAQNLAQINAEFSQKELMDFMKNYFDDVKINLIPIKKRQEYLKYQFGVSVKMKNPQAFYSFLNDLQRYKNLIEISTPVEFKSEEKHIDLKFRIKVFHALAIQK
;
A
#
# COMPACT_ATOMS: atom_id res chain seq x y z
N MET A 1 -27.77 -86.62 -36.23
CA MET A 1 -28.61 -86.02 -35.17
C MET A 1 -27.78 -85.93 -33.89
N ASN A 2 -27.58 -84.71 -33.39
CA ASN A 2 -27.02 -84.28 -32.09
C ASN A 2 -25.71 -84.93 -31.56
N LYS A 3 -24.58 -84.28 -31.84
CA LYS A 3 -23.41 -84.32 -30.96
C LYS A 3 -23.71 -83.40 -29.77
N LYS A 4 -23.99 -83.97 -28.59
CA LYS A 4 -24.05 -83.20 -27.34
C LYS A 4 -22.62 -82.81 -26.97
N ASP A 5 -22.32 -81.51 -27.04
CA ASP A 5 -21.08 -80.93 -26.52
C ASP A 5 -20.98 -81.23 -25.02
N LYS A 6 -20.03 -82.12 -24.66
CA LYS A 6 -19.72 -82.50 -23.26
C LYS A 6 -18.52 -81.74 -22.68
N SER A 7 -18.06 -80.68 -23.34
CA SER A 7 -16.89 -79.91 -22.90
C SER A 7 -17.09 -79.21 -21.53
N LEU A 8 -18.32 -79.13 -21.01
CA LEU A 8 -18.64 -78.53 -19.71
C LEU A 8 -19.00 -79.56 -18.61
N GLU A 9 -19.21 -80.84 -18.96
CA GLU A 9 -19.53 -81.90 -17.97
C GLU A 9 -18.26 -82.47 -17.29
N GLU A 10 -17.09 -82.35 -17.93
CA GLU A 10 -15.78 -82.78 -17.37
C GLU A 10 -15.00 -81.63 -16.70
N ALA A 11 -15.46 -80.40 -16.87
CA ALA A 11 -15.01 -79.32 -16.01
C ALA A 11 -15.58 -79.59 -14.62
N ASP A 12 -14.71 -79.71 -13.62
CA ASP A 12 -15.11 -79.76 -12.22
C ASP A 12 -15.72 -78.40 -11.86
N ILE A 13 -17.02 -78.24 -12.15
CA ILE A 13 -17.79 -76.98 -12.06
C ILE A 13 -17.55 -76.32 -10.70
N LEU A 14 -17.38 -77.14 -9.67
CA LEU A 14 -17.06 -76.74 -8.31
C LEU A 14 -15.67 -76.06 -8.19
N LYS A 15 -14.62 -76.57 -8.85
CA LYS A 15 -13.30 -75.91 -8.88
C LYS A 15 -13.33 -74.58 -9.60
N ILE A 16 -14.02 -74.50 -10.75
CA ILE A 16 -14.17 -73.24 -11.49
C ILE A 16 -14.91 -72.21 -10.63
N LEU A 17 -15.97 -72.64 -9.92
CA LEU A 17 -16.72 -71.79 -9.00
C LEU A 17 -15.83 -71.28 -7.86
N ILE A 18 -15.03 -72.13 -7.23
CA ILE A 18 -14.12 -71.76 -6.14
C ILE A 18 -13.04 -70.79 -6.61
N TYR A 19 -12.40 -71.04 -7.76
CA TYR A 19 -11.39 -70.14 -8.30
C TYR A 19 -11.97 -68.77 -8.69
N SER A 20 -13.17 -68.76 -9.29
CA SER A 20 -13.90 -67.53 -9.60
C SER A 20 -14.22 -66.74 -8.33
N PHE A 21 -14.75 -67.40 -7.30
CA PHE A 21 -15.08 -66.75 -6.04
C PHE A 21 -13.84 -66.22 -5.30
N SER A 22 -12.75 -66.99 -5.32
CA SER A 22 -11.46 -66.60 -4.74
C SER A 22 -10.86 -65.39 -5.47
N PHE A 23 -10.98 -65.35 -6.80
CA PHE A 23 -10.55 -64.21 -7.60
C PHE A 23 -11.36 -62.95 -7.29
N VAL A 24 -12.70 -63.07 -7.19
CA VAL A 24 -13.56 -61.94 -6.79
C VAL A 24 -13.22 -61.44 -5.38
N ALA A 25 -13.01 -62.36 -4.44
CA ALA A 25 -12.61 -62.01 -3.07
C ALA A 25 -11.25 -61.30 -3.04
N LEU A 26 -10.28 -61.76 -3.81
CA LEU A 26 -8.96 -61.14 -3.92
C LEU A 26 -9.04 -59.74 -4.53
N CYS A 27 -9.85 -59.56 -5.57
CA CYS A 27 -10.15 -58.24 -6.14
C CYS A 27 -10.80 -57.31 -5.11
N ALA A 28 -11.75 -57.80 -4.32
CA ALA A 28 -12.39 -57.02 -3.26
C ALA A 28 -11.39 -56.60 -2.17
N ILE A 29 -10.47 -57.48 -1.77
CA ILE A 29 -9.38 -57.18 -0.84
C ILE A 29 -8.49 -56.08 -1.42
N LEU A 30 -8.08 -56.18 -2.69
CA LEU A 30 -7.27 -55.13 -3.33
C LEU A 30 -7.99 -53.78 -3.39
N ILE A 31 -9.28 -53.77 -3.72
CA ILE A 31 -10.07 -52.53 -3.72
C ILE A 31 -10.10 -51.92 -2.32
N LEU A 32 -10.39 -52.73 -1.29
CA LEU A 32 -10.52 -52.27 0.09
C LEU A 32 -9.21 -51.77 0.69
N PHE A 33 -8.11 -52.50 0.48
CA PHE A 33 -6.83 -52.21 1.12
C PHE A 33 -5.91 -51.32 0.31
N LEU A 34 -6.12 -51.18 -1.01
CA LEU A 34 -5.27 -50.36 -1.87
C LEU A 34 -6.01 -49.14 -2.43
N ILE A 35 -7.15 -49.36 -3.11
CA ILE A 35 -7.83 -48.28 -3.85
C ILE A 35 -8.53 -47.31 -2.89
N VAL A 36 -9.27 -47.81 -1.90
CA VAL A 36 -9.99 -46.97 -0.94
C VAL A 36 -9.06 -46.03 -0.15
N PRO A 37 -7.96 -46.49 0.48
CA PRO A 37 -7.05 -45.58 1.18
C PRO A 37 -6.38 -44.59 0.22
N PHE A 38 -5.97 -45.02 -0.97
CA PHE A 38 -5.35 -44.14 -1.96
C PHE A 38 -6.27 -42.98 -2.39
N LEU A 39 -7.55 -43.26 -2.68
CA LEU A 39 -8.53 -42.23 -3.05
C LEU A 39 -8.80 -41.26 -1.89
N LYS A 40 -8.79 -41.75 -0.66
CA LYS A 40 -8.97 -40.92 0.54
C LYS A 40 -7.80 -39.95 0.71
N ASP A 41 -6.57 -40.45 0.61
CA ASP A 41 -5.37 -39.63 0.76
C ASP A 41 -5.26 -38.60 -0.37
N TYR A 42 -5.53 -39.01 -1.61
CA TYR A 42 -5.62 -38.12 -2.75
C TYR A 42 -6.60 -36.97 -2.50
N LYS A 43 -7.82 -37.26 -2.03
CA LYS A 43 -8.84 -36.24 -1.75
C LYS A 43 -8.38 -35.25 -0.67
N ILE A 44 -7.71 -35.74 0.38
CA ILE A 44 -7.19 -34.91 1.46
C ILE A 44 -6.09 -33.97 0.94
N GLU A 45 -5.13 -34.50 0.19
CA GLU A 45 -4.02 -33.73 -0.36
C GLU A 45 -4.49 -32.69 -1.39
N HIS A 46 -5.43 -33.05 -2.26
CA HIS A 46 -6.04 -32.10 -3.19
C HIS A 46 -6.79 -30.98 -2.47
N SER A 47 -7.54 -31.30 -1.42
CA SER A 47 -8.23 -30.30 -0.60
C SER A 47 -7.23 -29.37 0.10
N ARG A 48 -6.14 -29.93 0.65
CA ARG A 48 -5.06 -29.18 1.29
C ARG A 48 -4.37 -28.24 0.31
N LEU A 49 -4.04 -28.74 -0.89
CA LEU A 49 -3.42 -27.94 -1.95
C LEU A 49 -4.34 -26.80 -2.39
N ALA A 50 -5.63 -27.07 -2.60
CA ALA A 50 -6.61 -26.05 -2.97
C ALA A 50 -6.72 -24.96 -1.89
N ALA A 51 -6.77 -25.36 -0.61
CA ALA A 51 -6.79 -24.41 0.50
C ALA A 51 -5.50 -23.56 0.56
N GLN A 52 -4.33 -24.17 0.34
CA GLN A 52 -3.05 -23.45 0.29
C GLN A 52 -2.99 -22.47 -0.89
N GLN A 53 -3.47 -22.86 -2.07
CA GLN A 53 -3.54 -21.98 -3.24
C GLN A 53 -4.46 -20.78 -3.00
N ILE A 54 -5.61 -20.98 -2.36
CA ILE A 54 -6.51 -19.88 -1.99
C ILE A 54 -5.80 -18.93 -1.02
N GLN A 55 -5.14 -19.45 0.01
CA GLN A 55 -4.43 -18.62 0.98
C GLN A 55 -3.27 -17.83 0.34
N ASN A 56 -2.48 -18.49 -0.51
CA ASN A 56 -1.39 -17.86 -1.24
C ASN A 56 -1.91 -16.76 -2.18
N THR A 57 -2.96 -17.06 -2.96
CA THR A 57 -3.60 -16.08 -3.85
C THR A 57 -4.13 -14.88 -3.07
N LYS A 58 -4.75 -15.12 -1.90
CA LYS A 58 -5.21 -14.04 -1.02
C LYS A 58 -4.05 -13.18 -0.54
N ALA A 59 -2.97 -13.78 -0.04
CA ALA A 59 -1.78 -13.06 0.42
C ALA A 59 -1.11 -12.24 -0.70
N LEU A 60 -1.01 -12.81 -1.92
CA LEU A 60 -0.50 -12.09 -3.09
C LEU A 60 -1.38 -10.90 -3.47
N ASN A 61 -2.70 -11.07 -3.47
CA ASN A 61 -3.63 -9.99 -3.76
C ASN A 61 -3.56 -8.86 -2.70
N GLU A 62 -3.46 -9.21 -1.42
CA GLU A 62 -3.27 -8.23 -0.34
C GLU A 62 -1.95 -7.48 -0.48
N LEU A 63 -0.86 -8.18 -0.78
CA LEU A 63 0.44 -7.57 -1.05
C LEU A 63 0.37 -6.59 -2.24
N GLN A 64 -0.20 -7.02 -3.37
CA GLN A 64 -0.35 -6.17 -4.55
C GLN A 64 -1.22 -4.93 -4.26
N ALA A 65 -2.28 -5.07 -3.46
CA ALA A 65 -3.10 -3.96 -3.04
C ALA A 65 -2.31 -2.96 -2.19
N LEU A 66 -1.53 -3.43 -1.22
CA LEU A 66 -0.66 -2.60 -0.39
C LEU A 66 0.41 -1.89 -1.21
N GLU A 67 1.08 -2.60 -2.11
CA GLU A 67 2.05 -1.99 -3.01
C GLU A 67 1.43 -0.92 -3.89
N LYS A 68 0.21 -1.15 -4.39
CA LYS A 68 -0.52 -0.14 -5.18
C LYS A 68 -0.79 1.10 -4.33
N VAL A 69 -1.27 0.93 -3.09
CA VAL A 69 -1.49 2.06 -2.17
C VAL A 69 -0.20 2.86 -1.94
N ILE A 70 0.93 2.17 -1.72
CA ILE A 70 2.23 2.83 -1.53
C ILE A 70 2.65 3.57 -2.79
N ARG A 71 2.56 2.94 -3.96
CA ARG A 71 2.92 3.56 -5.24
C ARG A 71 2.05 4.78 -5.53
N ASP A 72 0.73 4.66 -5.35
CA ASP A 72 -0.23 5.75 -5.55
C ASP A 72 0.05 6.91 -4.58
N PHE A 73 0.37 6.61 -3.32
CA PHE A 73 0.76 7.63 -2.34
C PHE A 73 2.05 8.36 -2.77
N GLN A 74 3.07 7.61 -3.17
CA GLN A 74 4.34 8.16 -3.64
C GLN A 74 4.17 9.03 -4.89
N SER A 75 3.38 8.59 -5.87
CA SER A 75 3.16 9.34 -7.10
C SER A 75 2.31 10.59 -6.87
N THR A 76 1.23 10.48 -6.08
CA THR A 76 0.34 11.60 -5.78
C THR A 76 1.03 12.69 -4.96
N ASN A 77 1.97 12.29 -4.09
CA ASN A 77 2.66 13.20 -3.18
C ASN A 77 4.13 13.43 -3.56
N ALA A 78 4.53 13.09 -4.79
CA ALA A 78 5.94 13.14 -5.21
C ALA A 78 6.58 14.51 -4.95
N GLN A 79 5.85 15.60 -5.23
CA GLN A 79 6.31 16.97 -4.97
C GLN A 79 6.52 17.23 -3.47
N ASN A 80 5.51 16.92 -2.63
CA ASN A 80 5.59 17.13 -1.18
C ASN A 80 6.74 16.29 -0.56
N LEU A 81 6.93 15.06 -1.04
CA LEU A 81 8.00 14.17 -0.61
C LEU A 81 9.39 14.67 -1.04
N ALA A 82 9.51 15.32 -2.20
CA ALA A 82 10.74 15.98 -2.59
C ALA A 82 11.00 17.23 -1.73
N GLN A 83 9.98 18.05 -1.53
CA GLN A 83 10.05 19.31 -0.78
C GLN A 83 10.38 19.12 0.71
N ILE A 84 9.88 18.04 1.34
CA ILE A 84 10.17 17.75 2.76
C ILE A 84 11.62 17.30 2.97
N ASN A 85 12.30 16.78 1.96
CA ASN A 85 13.70 16.36 2.06
C ASN A 85 14.69 17.47 1.68
N ALA A 86 14.21 18.58 1.13
CA ALA A 86 15.05 19.68 0.68
C ALA A 86 15.68 20.45 1.85
N GLU A 87 16.91 20.92 1.66
CA GLU A 87 17.57 21.80 2.61
C GLU A 87 16.86 23.16 2.66
N PHE A 88 16.69 23.68 3.88
CA PHE A 88 16.00 24.94 4.13
C PHE A 88 17.00 26.07 4.39
N SER A 89 16.74 27.23 3.78
CA SER A 89 17.48 28.47 4.01
C SER A 89 16.51 29.62 4.28
N GLN A 90 16.58 30.20 5.48
CA GLN A 90 15.74 31.34 5.85
C GLN A 90 16.00 32.55 4.93
N LYS A 91 17.25 32.74 4.50
CA LYS A 91 17.63 33.83 3.59
C LYS A 91 16.92 33.69 2.24
N GLU A 92 16.95 32.49 1.65
CA GLU A 92 16.29 32.24 0.37
C GLU A 92 14.78 32.38 0.46
N LEU A 93 14.17 31.97 1.58
CA LEU A 93 12.74 32.20 1.80
C LEU A 93 12.42 33.69 1.88
N MET A 94 13.25 34.46 2.61
CA MET A 94 13.09 35.91 2.70
C MET A 94 13.22 36.57 1.32
N ASP A 95 14.20 36.15 0.51
CA ASP A 95 14.39 36.68 -0.84
C ASP A 95 13.23 36.29 -1.77
N PHE A 96 12.68 35.08 -1.65
CA PHE A 96 11.45 34.68 -2.34
C PHE A 96 10.26 35.58 -1.97
N MET A 97 10.09 35.88 -0.68
CA MET A 97 8.97 36.71 -0.20
C MET A 97 9.04 38.17 -0.66
N LYS A 98 10.25 38.71 -0.89
CA LYS A 98 10.43 40.08 -1.41
C LYS A 98 9.87 40.29 -2.83
N ASN A 99 9.56 39.21 -3.55
CA ASN A 99 8.88 39.31 -4.85
C ASN A 99 7.41 39.73 -4.72
N TYR A 100 6.81 39.57 -3.54
CA TYR A 100 5.38 39.82 -3.29
C TYR A 100 5.14 40.94 -2.29
N PHE A 101 6.09 41.16 -1.37
CA PHE A 101 5.90 42.02 -0.20
C PHE A 101 7.05 43.00 0.02
N ASP A 102 6.71 44.14 0.63
CA ASP A 102 7.63 45.15 1.14
C ASP A 102 7.93 44.91 2.63
N ASP A 103 9.05 45.43 3.14
CA ASP A 103 9.44 45.40 4.58
C ASP A 103 9.36 44.01 5.22
N VAL A 104 9.88 42.98 4.52
CA VAL A 104 9.79 41.58 4.96
C VAL A 104 10.62 41.31 6.22
N LYS A 105 9.95 40.93 7.31
CA LYS A 105 10.56 40.53 8.59
C LYS A 105 10.17 39.10 8.94
N ILE A 106 11.18 38.25 9.17
CA ILE A 106 11.02 36.85 9.53
C ILE A 106 11.79 36.59 10.82
N ASN A 107 11.08 36.17 11.88
CA ASN A 107 11.65 35.91 13.19
C ASN A 107 11.38 34.46 13.61
N LEU A 108 12.39 33.75 14.09
CA LEU A 108 12.23 32.39 14.58
C LEU A 108 11.38 32.39 15.86
N ILE A 109 10.41 31.47 15.95
CA ILE A 109 9.52 31.27 17.09
C ILE A 109 9.77 29.88 17.67
N PRO A 110 9.82 29.73 19.01
CA PRO A 110 9.96 28.42 19.63
C PRO A 110 8.76 27.51 19.34
N ILE A 111 9.05 26.26 18.99
CA ILE A 111 8.05 25.20 18.81
C ILE A 111 7.60 24.70 20.19
N LYS A 112 6.39 25.08 20.60
CA LYS A 112 5.85 24.72 21.95
C LYS A 112 5.39 23.27 22.06
N LYS A 113 4.88 22.71 20.96
CA LYS A 113 4.37 21.33 20.90
C LYS A 113 5.12 20.60 19.81
N ARG A 114 5.70 19.44 20.16
CA ARG A 114 6.36 18.58 19.17
C ARG A 114 5.35 18.17 18.11
N GLN A 115 5.69 18.41 16.85
CA GLN A 115 4.94 17.98 15.68
C GLN A 115 5.93 17.23 14.78
N GLU A 116 5.49 16.11 14.20
CA GLU A 116 6.36 15.32 13.34
C GLU A 116 6.83 16.16 12.15
N TYR A 117 8.12 16.00 11.81
CA TYR A 117 8.81 16.68 10.73
C TYR A 117 8.85 18.22 10.81
N LEU A 118 8.22 18.85 11.81
CA LEU A 118 8.28 20.30 11.99
C LEU A 118 9.67 20.68 12.51
N LYS A 119 10.45 21.37 11.66
CA LYS A 119 11.83 21.76 11.98
C LYS A 119 11.94 23.20 12.43
N TYR A 120 11.22 24.10 11.76
CA TYR A 120 11.24 25.53 12.09
C TYR A 120 9.84 26.11 12.10
N GLN A 121 9.64 27.11 12.95
CA GLN A 121 8.46 27.94 12.96
C GLN A 121 8.89 29.40 12.98
N PHE A 122 8.29 30.23 12.11
CA PHE A 122 8.61 31.65 12.05
C PHE A 122 7.36 32.50 12.18
N GLY A 123 7.54 33.67 12.80
CA GLY A 123 6.62 34.79 12.72
C GLY A 123 7.04 35.68 11.56
N VAL A 124 6.08 36.03 10.74
CA VAL A 124 6.26 36.86 9.56
C VAL A 124 5.48 38.15 9.76
N SER A 125 6.12 39.28 9.43
CA SER A 125 5.48 40.58 9.34
C SER A 125 5.94 41.24 8.04
N VAL A 126 4.99 41.61 7.19
CA VAL A 126 5.25 42.15 5.86
C VAL A 126 4.25 43.25 5.52
N LYS A 127 4.55 44.04 4.49
CA LYS A 127 3.66 45.05 3.93
C LYS A 127 3.29 44.70 2.49
N MET A 128 2.06 44.99 2.10
CA MET A 128 1.62 44.86 0.71
C MET A 128 0.70 46.00 0.30
N LYS A 129 0.68 46.34 -0.98
CA LYS A 129 -0.22 47.37 -1.53
C LYS A 129 -1.61 46.83 -1.88
N ASN A 130 -1.70 45.54 -2.19
CA ASN A 130 -2.92 44.89 -2.68
C ASN A 130 -3.01 43.47 -2.08
N PRO A 131 -4.18 43.05 -1.53
CA PRO A 131 -4.40 41.67 -1.05
C PRO A 131 -4.08 40.57 -2.07
N GLN A 132 -4.18 40.87 -3.37
CA GLN A 132 -3.81 39.95 -4.46
C GLN A 132 -2.37 39.44 -4.33
N ALA A 133 -1.45 40.26 -3.80
CA ALA A 133 -0.06 39.85 -3.59
C ALA A 133 0.04 38.65 -2.64
N PHE A 134 -0.79 38.60 -1.60
CA PHE A 134 -0.82 37.46 -0.68
C PHE A 134 -1.32 36.19 -1.39
N TYR A 135 -2.37 36.28 -2.20
CA TYR A 135 -2.88 35.13 -2.96
C TYR A 135 -1.86 34.61 -3.98
N SER A 136 -1.16 35.50 -4.68
CA SER A 136 -0.07 35.13 -5.59
C SER A 136 1.08 34.45 -4.83
N PHE A 137 1.45 34.97 -3.66
CA PHE A 137 2.42 34.33 -2.79
C PHE A 137 1.98 32.91 -2.37
N LEU A 138 0.72 32.72 -1.96
CA LEU A 138 0.20 31.39 -1.59
C LEU A 138 0.31 30.39 -2.75
N ASN A 139 -0.05 30.82 -3.96
CA ASN A 139 -0.01 29.98 -5.15
C ASN A 139 1.43 29.53 -5.48
N ASP A 140 2.38 30.45 -5.41
CA ASP A 140 3.77 30.16 -5.77
C ASP A 140 4.50 29.44 -4.63
N LEU A 141 4.09 29.67 -3.36
CA LEU A 141 4.60 28.94 -2.20
C LEU A 141 4.33 27.44 -2.31
N GLN A 142 3.21 27.02 -2.92
CA GLN A 142 2.94 25.60 -3.17
C GLN A 142 4.02 24.92 -4.00
N ARG A 143 4.67 25.67 -4.90
CA ARG A 143 5.74 25.20 -5.79
C ARG A 143 7.13 25.50 -5.26
N TYR A 144 7.24 26.13 -4.09
CA TYR A 144 8.51 26.45 -3.47
C TYR A 144 9.29 25.18 -3.14
N LYS A 145 10.62 25.28 -3.07
CA LYS A 145 11.50 24.10 -2.93
C LYS A 145 11.32 23.33 -1.61
N ASN A 146 10.82 23.97 -0.55
CA ASN A 146 10.62 23.36 0.78
C ASN A 146 9.12 23.23 1.09
N LEU A 147 8.76 22.24 1.91
CA LEU A 147 7.38 22.06 2.36
C LEU A 147 7.07 23.06 3.46
N ILE A 148 6.31 24.12 3.11
CA ILE A 148 5.98 25.22 3.99
C ILE A 148 4.46 25.32 4.15
N GLU A 149 4.00 25.44 5.38
CA GLU A 149 2.59 25.64 5.73
C GLU A 149 2.43 27.01 6.39
N ILE A 150 1.40 27.76 5.99
CA ILE A 150 0.99 28.99 6.66
C ILE A 150 -0.06 28.63 7.71
N SER A 151 0.21 29.00 8.96
CA SER A 151 -0.71 28.77 10.06
C SER A 151 -1.71 29.91 10.20
N THR A 152 -2.94 29.57 10.57
CA THR A 152 -3.97 30.53 10.96
C THR A 152 -3.80 30.96 12.45
N PRO A 153 -4.38 32.11 12.84
CA PRO A 153 -4.97 33.14 11.97
C PRO A 153 -3.89 33.91 11.18
N VAL A 154 -4.31 34.50 10.06
CA VAL A 154 -3.55 35.49 9.30
C VAL A 154 -4.17 36.85 9.59
N GLU A 155 -3.38 37.79 10.09
CA GLU A 155 -3.82 39.11 10.51
C GLU A 155 -3.58 40.13 9.38
N PHE A 156 -4.64 40.79 8.94
CA PHE A 156 -4.59 41.89 7.98
C PHE A 156 -4.98 43.18 8.69
N LYS A 157 -4.17 44.22 8.55
CA LYS A 157 -4.48 45.56 9.05
C LYS A 157 -4.30 46.57 7.93
N SER A 158 -5.38 47.24 7.55
CA SER A 158 -5.31 48.31 6.56
C SER A 158 -4.69 49.55 7.19
N GLU A 159 -3.72 50.13 6.50
CA GLU A 159 -3.11 51.43 6.78
C GLU A 159 -3.37 52.34 5.58
N GLU A 160 -3.14 53.66 5.70
CA GLU A 160 -3.51 54.64 4.66
C GLU A 160 -2.91 54.34 3.27
N LYS A 161 -1.75 53.68 3.20
CA LYS A 161 -0.99 53.45 1.94
C LYS A 161 -0.64 51.99 1.67
N HIS A 162 -0.91 51.09 2.61
CA HIS A 162 -0.52 49.69 2.54
C HIS A 162 -1.39 48.85 3.48
N ILE A 163 -1.22 47.54 3.40
CA ILE A 163 -1.82 46.57 4.29
C ILE A 163 -0.68 45.88 5.01
N ASP A 164 -0.68 46.02 6.33
CA ASP A 164 0.18 45.25 7.21
C ASP A 164 -0.37 43.83 7.32
N LEU A 165 0.52 42.85 7.10
CA LEU A 165 0.18 41.44 7.12
C LEU A 165 1.08 40.71 8.11
N LYS A 166 0.47 39.98 9.05
CA LYS A 166 1.18 39.13 10.01
C LYS A 166 0.65 37.71 9.97
N PHE A 167 1.56 36.75 9.89
CA PHE A 167 1.21 35.33 9.91
C PHE A 167 2.35 34.50 10.45
N ARG A 168 2.08 33.21 10.66
CA ARG A 168 3.09 32.23 11.04
C ARG A 168 3.31 31.26 9.90
N ILE A 169 4.56 30.85 9.74
CA ILE A 169 4.93 29.77 8.82
C ILE A 169 5.56 28.63 9.60
N LYS A 170 5.31 27.42 9.12
CA LYS A 170 5.92 26.17 9.57
C LYS A 170 6.72 25.60 8.43
N VAL A 171 7.94 25.18 8.70
CA VAL A 171 8.82 24.54 7.73
C VAL A 171 9.02 23.10 8.14
N PHE A 172 8.61 22.19 7.27
CA PHE A 172 8.74 20.76 7.48
C PHE A 172 10.00 20.23 6.81
N HIS A 173 10.66 19.31 7.50
CA HIS A 173 11.84 18.65 7.00
C HIS A 173 11.94 17.22 7.55
N ALA A 174 12.23 16.28 6.66
CA ALA A 174 12.53 14.89 6.98
C ALA A 174 13.94 14.57 6.48
N LEU A 175 14.69 13.82 7.30
CA LEU A 175 15.94 13.22 6.80
C LEU A 175 15.55 12.09 5.86
N ALA A 176 16.11 12.09 4.65
CA ALA A 176 15.95 10.97 3.76
C ALA A 176 16.49 9.70 4.45
N ILE A 177 15.66 8.67 4.57
CA ILE A 177 16.11 7.37 5.06
C ILE A 177 17.09 6.85 3.99
N GLN A 178 18.38 6.82 4.32
CA GLN A 178 19.38 6.18 3.49
C GLN A 178 18.99 4.70 3.37
N LYS A 179 18.81 4.23 2.14
CA LYS A 179 18.61 2.82 1.81
C LYS A 179 19.87 2.03 2.09
#